data_AF-A0A8J3Y396-F1
#
_entry.id   AF-A0A8J3Y396-F1
#
_cell.length_a   1.000
_cell.length_b   1.000
_cell.length_c   1.000
_cell.angle_alpha   90.00
_cell.angle_beta   90.00
_cell.angle_gamma   90.00
#
_symmetry.space_group_name_H-M   'P 1'
#
loop_
_entity.id
_entity.type
_entity.pdbx_description
1 polymer ?
#
loop_
_entity_poly.entity_id
_entity_poly.type
_entity_poly.pdbx_seq_one_letter_code
_entity_poly.pdbx_strand_id
1 'polypeptide(L)'
;MTVAPDRAPATRPAPTGTGTQDDPDPWAARRRWPAPPGGKWPGVARAGGREIGQEIGQQAETGTLPVAQAWQDGRVTEQSEPARPAPRGRRAAAAEPARPAGKPATSRVRMSAAQRREQLIAIGRQLFADRGFDATSIEEIAARAKVSKPVVYEHFGGKEGLYAVVVDREVRALLDRIAAALTAGHPRELLEQAALSLLEYIEEEPHGFRVLVRESPVLSQAGNFSSVMNDVAHQVEHILGAEFTARGLDPKFAELYSQALVGMVALVGQWWREVRKPKKEMVAAHLVNLAWNGLSHLEAKPALLTRPPR
;
A
#
# COMPACT_ATOMS: atom_id res chain seq x y z
N MET A 1 23.05 -55.93 -65.69
CA MET A 1 23.26 -54.67 -66.44
C MET A 1 21.89 -54.15 -66.86
N THR A 2 21.30 -53.29 -66.05
CA THR A 2 20.07 -52.54 -66.40
C THR A 2 20.15 -51.22 -65.66
N VAL A 3 20.40 -50.16 -66.42
CA VAL A 3 20.60 -48.79 -65.95
C VAL A 3 19.22 -48.18 -65.67
N ALA A 4 19.00 -47.70 -64.45
CA ALA A 4 17.83 -46.90 -64.09
C ALA A 4 18.08 -45.42 -64.46
N PRO A 5 17.08 -44.67 -64.94
CA PRO A 5 17.30 -43.31 -65.42
C PRO A 5 17.25 -42.27 -64.30
N ASP A 6 18.06 -41.25 -64.55
CA ASP A 6 18.29 -39.99 -63.86
C ASP A 6 16.99 -39.22 -63.52
N ARG A 7 16.83 -38.79 -62.26
CA ARG A 7 15.74 -37.91 -61.81
C ARG A 7 16.33 -36.56 -61.40
N ALA A 8 15.92 -35.53 -62.14
CA ALA A 8 16.24 -34.11 -61.96
C ALA A 8 16.01 -33.58 -60.52
N PRO A 9 16.73 -32.53 -60.09
CA PRO A 9 16.63 -31.99 -58.73
C PRO A 9 15.29 -31.25 -58.49
N ALA A 10 14.67 -31.55 -57.35
CA ALA A 10 13.46 -30.90 -56.88
C ALA A 10 13.70 -29.40 -56.61
N THR A 11 12.94 -28.54 -57.27
CA THR A 11 12.83 -27.11 -56.99
C THR A 11 12.17 -26.92 -55.62
N ARG A 12 12.85 -26.22 -54.70
CA ARG A 12 12.27 -25.75 -53.43
C ARG A 12 11.13 -24.75 -53.72
N PRO A 13 9.93 -24.91 -53.15
CA PRO A 13 8.95 -23.83 -53.16
C PRO A 13 9.39 -22.72 -52.19
N ALA A 14 9.21 -21.47 -52.59
CA ALA A 14 9.45 -20.28 -51.79
C ALA A 14 8.53 -20.27 -50.53
N PRO A 15 8.96 -19.68 -49.41
CA PRO A 15 8.11 -19.56 -48.23
C PRO A 15 6.96 -18.59 -48.54
N THR A 16 5.74 -19.14 -48.64
CA THR A 16 4.50 -18.38 -48.57
C THR A 16 4.45 -17.66 -47.22
N GLY A 17 4.50 -16.33 -47.27
CA GLY A 17 4.25 -15.49 -46.11
C GLY A 17 2.87 -15.80 -45.56
N THR A 18 2.82 -16.39 -44.37
CA THR A 18 1.61 -16.42 -43.57
C THR A 18 1.39 -15.01 -43.08
N GLY A 19 0.56 -14.27 -43.81
CA GLY A 19 -0.01 -13.02 -43.34
C GLY A 19 -0.66 -13.30 -42.00
N THR A 20 -0.17 -12.61 -40.97
CA THR A 20 -0.93 -12.35 -39.76
C THR A 20 -2.24 -11.74 -40.24
N GLN A 21 -3.33 -12.49 -40.14
CA GLN A 21 -4.66 -11.93 -40.26
C GLN A 21 -4.77 -10.97 -39.08
N ASP A 22 -4.50 -9.69 -39.33
CA ASP A 22 -4.81 -8.58 -38.43
C ASP A 22 -6.33 -8.56 -38.31
N ASP A 23 -6.87 -9.39 -37.41
CA ASP A 23 -8.22 -9.18 -36.92
C ASP A 23 -8.25 -7.75 -36.36
N PRO A 24 -9.10 -6.87 -36.90
CA PRO A 24 -9.18 -5.51 -36.41
C PRO A 24 -9.61 -5.61 -34.95
N ASP A 25 -8.69 -5.18 -34.09
CA ASP A 25 -8.94 -4.75 -32.73
C ASP A 25 -10.40 -4.26 -32.60
N PRO A 26 -11.31 -5.04 -31.98
CA PRO A 26 -12.72 -4.64 -31.82
C PRO A 26 -12.90 -3.45 -30.86
N TRP A 27 -11.82 -3.00 -30.22
CA TRP A 27 -11.69 -1.94 -29.23
C TRP A 27 -11.08 -0.62 -29.81
N ALA A 28 -10.49 -0.64 -31.02
CA ALA A 28 -9.74 0.48 -31.65
C ALA A 28 -10.56 1.75 -31.86
N ALA A 29 -11.89 1.61 -31.95
CA ALA A 29 -12.80 2.69 -32.28
C ALA A 29 -13.02 3.69 -31.12
N ARG A 30 -12.62 3.37 -29.87
CA ARG A 30 -12.92 4.19 -28.68
C ARG A 30 -11.65 4.66 -27.99
N ARG A 31 -11.01 5.69 -28.56
CA ARG A 31 -9.73 6.26 -28.07
C ARG A 31 -9.79 6.99 -26.71
N ARG A 32 -10.96 7.14 -26.08
CA ARG A 32 -11.08 7.77 -24.76
C ARG A 32 -12.20 7.12 -23.93
N TRP A 33 -11.80 6.49 -22.83
CA TRP A 33 -12.68 6.11 -21.74
C TRP A 33 -13.11 7.35 -20.93
N PRO A 34 -14.37 7.45 -20.47
CA PRO A 34 -14.75 8.50 -19.54
C PRO A 34 -13.96 8.34 -18.23
N ALA A 35 -13.37 9.42 -17.72
CA ALA A 35 -12.68 9.38 -16.43
C ALA A 35 -13.63 8.83 -15.35
N PRO A 36 -13.12 8.06 -14.37
CA PRO A 36 -13.94 7.67 -13.22
C PRO A 36 -14.54 8.93 -12.61
N PRO A 37 -15.80 8.87 -12.11
CA PRO A 37 -16.42 10.03 -11.48
C PRO A 37 -15.46 10.55 -10.42
N GLY A 38 -15.19 11.86 -10.45
CA GLY A 38 -14.24 12.57 -9.57
C GLY A 38 -14.68 12.62 -8.10
N GLY A 39 -15.15 11.50 -7.58
CA GLY A 39 -15.53 11.28 -6.20
C GLY A 39 -14.30 10.88 -5.40
N LYS A 40 -14.08 11.61 -4.31
CA LYS A 40 -13.11 11.25 -3.27
C LYS A 40 -13.28 9.76 -2.94
N TRP A 41 -12.18 9.00 -3.02
CA TRP A 41 -12.16 7.59 -2.64
C TRP A 41 -12.76 7.44 -1.23
N PRO A 42 -13.71 6.51 -1.02
CA PRO A 42 -14.40 6.36 0.26
C PRO A 42 -13.44 6.22 1.46
N GLY A 43 -12.27 5.61 1.24
CA GLY A 43 -11.20 5.46 2.23
C GLY A 43 -10.31 6.70 2.45
N VAL A 44 -10.24 7.63 1.49
CA VAL A 44 -9.40 8.85 1.59
C VAL A 44 -10.11 9.97 2.39
N ALA A 45 -11.42 9.85 2.58
CA ALA A 45 -12.26 10.90 3.18
C ALA A 45 -12.37 10.87 4.72
N ARG A 46 -11.71 9.96 5.44
CA ARG A 46 -11.80 9.92 6.91
C ARG A 46 -10.61 10.57 7.61
N ALA A 47 -10.94 11.66 8.31
CA ALA A 47 -10.22 12.37 9.38
C ALA A 47 -8.75 12.75 9.12
N GLY A 48 -8.40 14.00 9.46
CA GLY A 48 -7.00 14.41 9.41
C GLY A 48 -6.21 13.50 10.35
N GLY A 49 -5.10 12.90 9.89
CA GLY A 49 -4.33 11.95 10.70
C GLY A 49 -3.80 12.48 12.05
N ARG A 50 -4.09 13.74 12.44
CA ARG A 50 -3.95 14.20 13.83
C ARG A 50 -5.10 13.74 14.73
N GLU A 51 -6.34 13.81 14.24
CA GLU A 51 -7.55 13.44 14.98
C GLU A 51 -7.59 11.93 15.21
N ILE A 52 -7.37 11.12 14.17
CA ILE A 52 -7.35 9.65 14.26
C ILE A 52 -6.30 9.17 15.27
N GLY A 53 -5.09 9.71 15.18
CA GLY A 53 -3.99 9.32 16.07
C GLY A 53 -4.29 9.64 17.53
N GLN A 54 -4.77 10.87 17.80
CA GLN A 54 -5.09 11.30 19.17
C GLN A 54 -6.32 10.60 19.74
N GLU A 55 -7.35 10.37 18.94
CA GLU A 55 -8.56 9.66 19.36
C GLU A 55 -8.26 8.20 19.70
N ILE A 56 -7.53 7.49 18.82
CA ILE A 56 -7.12 6.11 19.08
C ILE A 56 -6.17 6.03 20.28
N GLY A 57 -5.24 6.98 20.42
CA GLY A 57 -4.37 7.08 21.58
C GLY A 57 -5.14 7.26 22.90
N GLN A 58 -6.11 8.18 22.94
CA GLN A 58 -6.97 8.40 24.11
C GLN A 58 -7.87 7.18 24.42
N GLN A 59 -8.38 6.49 23.40
CA GLN A 59 -9.15 5.26 23.58
C GLN A 59 -8.30 4.10 24.12
N ALA A 60 -7.02 4.04 23.73
CA ALA A 60 -6.06 3.10 24.28
C ALA A 60 -5.73 3.41 25.76
N GLU A 61 -5.51 4.69 26.11
CA GLU A 61 -5.23 5.11 27.49
C GLU A 61 -6.42 4.92 28.43
N THR A 62 -7.65 5.04 27.94
CA THR A 62 -8.89 4.84 28.72
C THR A 62 -9.32 3.37 28.84
N GLY A 63 -8.60 2.44 28.20
CA GLY A 63 -8.92 1.00 28.25
C GLY A 63 -10.17 0.61 27.46
N THR A 64 -10.62 1.45 26.52
CA THR A 64 -11.86 1.24 25.74
C THR A 64 -11.63 0.35 24.50
N LEU A 65 -10.37 0.09 24.12
CA LEU A 65 -10.05 -0.86 23.06
C LEU A 65 -10.19 -2.32 23.56
N PRO A 66 -10.64 -3.28 22.73
CA PRO A 66 -10.71 -4.72 23.08
C PRO A 66 -9.39 -5.35 23.54
N VAL A 67 -8.26 -4.62 23.44
CA VAL A 67 -6.93 -5.00 23.94
C VAL A 67 -6.86 -4.95 25.47
N ALA A 68 -7.76 -4.24 26.16
CA ALA A 68 -7.70 -4.06 27.62
C ALA A 68 -7.85 -5.36 28.44
N GLN A 69 -8.42 -6.43 27.85
CA GLN A 69 -8.53 -7.73 28.52
C GLN A 69 -7.25 -8.59 28.43
N ALA A 70 -6.38 -8.36 27.45
CA ALA A 70 -5.15 -9.14 27.29
C ALA A 70 -4.02 -8.71 28.25
N TRP A 71 -4.09 -7.48 28.79
CA TRP A 71 -3.09 -6.95 29.71
C TRP A 71 -3.38 -7.24 31.20
N GLN A 72 -4.61 -7.62 31.53
CA GLN A 72 -5.00 -7.87 32.93
C GLN A 72 -4.56 -9.24 33.46
N ASP A 73 -4.26 -10.22 32.59
CA ASP A 73 -3.93 -11.60 33.00
C ASP A 73 -2.45 -11.99 32.89
N GLY A 74 -1.55 -11.07 32.53
CA GLY A 74 -0.14 -11.36 32.23
C GLY A 74 0.86 -10.73 33.21
N ARG A 75 1.07 -11.36 34.38
CA ARG A 75 2.11 -11.03 35.37
C ARG A 75 3.47 -10.68 34.75
N VAL A 76 3.92 -9.43 34.93
CA VAL A 76 5.36 -9.09 34.96
C VAL A 76 5.61 -8.24 36.20
N THR A 77 6.23 -8.87 37.18
CA THR A 77 6.85 -8.23 38.34
C THR A 77 8.08 -7.47 37.88
N GLU A 78 8.14 -6.16 38.11
CA GLU A 78 9.44 -5.50 38.27
C GLU A 78 9.37 -4.38 39.30
N GLN A 79 9.69 -4.79 40.52
CA GLN A 79 10.18 -3.93 41.60
C GLN A 79 11.49 -3.28 41.14
N SER A 80 11.60 -1.96 41.28
CA SER A 80 12.74 -1.27 41.94
C SER A 80 12.70 0.24 41.72
N GLU A 81 12.05 0.92 42.66
CA GLU A 81 12.28 2.33 42.98
C GLU A 81 13.60 2.46 43.77
N PRO A 82 14.38 3.53 43.58
CA PRO A 82 15.19 4.04 44.69
C PRO A 82 14.81 5.46 45.10
N ALA A 83 14.72 5.60 46.41
CA ALA A 83 14.36 6.78 47.18
C ALA A 83 15.25 8.00 46.94
N ARG A 84 14.64 9.19 46.97
CA ARG A 84 15.30 10.48 47.18
C ARG A 84 15.43 10.78 48.67
N PRO A 85 16.55 11.36 49.12
CA PRO A 85 16.59 12.15 50.34
C PRO A 85 16.69 13.66 50.03
N ALA A 86 16.04 14.46 50.89
CA ALA A 86 16.34 15.86 51.19
C ALA A 86 16.46 15.94 52.74
N PRO A 87 16.91 17.04 53.41
CA PRO A 87 16.95 18.43 52.93
C PRO A 87 18.09 19.34 53.51
N ARG A 88 17.98 20.65 53.20
CA ARG A 88 18.37 21.88 53.96
C ARG A 88 19.60 22.68 53.51
N GLY A 89 19.40 24.00 53.41
CA GLY A 89 20.41 25.03 53.72
C GLY A 89 20.43 26.28 52.83
N ARG A 90 19.86 27.40 53.32
CA ARG A 90 19.96 28.77 52.76
C ARG A 90 21.38 29.36 52.91
N ARG A 91 21.90 30.14 51.95
CA ARG A 91 22.01 31.64 51.96
C ARG A 91 23.02 32.21 50.92
N ALA A 92 22.56 33.23 50.21
CA ALA A 92 23.16 34.44 49.59
C ALA A 92 24.68 34.63 49.30
N ALA A 93 24.92 35.04 48.04
CA ALA A 93 25.70 36.19 47.52
C ALA A 93 27.25 36.23 47.60
N ALA A 94 27.91 36.29 46.42
CA ALA A 94 28.95 37.27 46.05
C ALA A 94 29.38 37.11 44.57
N ALA A 95 29.89 38.20 44.00
CA ALA A 95 30.09 38.48 42.58
C ALA A 95 31.35 37.87 41.92
N GLU A 96 31.35 37.98 40.58
CA GLU A 96 32.23 37.49 39.51
C GLU A 96 33.76 37.75 39.64
N PRO A 97 34.59 37.05 38.83
CA PRO A 97 35.10 37.75 37.64
C PRO A 97 35.13 36.92 36.34
N ALA A 98 35.14 37.67 35.24
CA ALA A 98 34.92 37.29 33.85
C ALA A 98 35.89 36.25 33.24
N ARG A 99 35.36 35.44 32.32
CA ARG A 99 36.09 34.56 31.38
C ARG A 99 35.80 34.94 29.91
N PRO A 100 36.74 34.68 28.99
CA PRO A 100 36.79 35.36 27.70
C PRO A 100 35.75 34.83 26.69
N ALA A 101 35.38 35.71 25.77
CA ALA A 101 34.35 35.54 24.75
C ALA A 101 34.48 34.22 23.96
N GLY A 102 33.48 33.36 24.11
CA GLY A 102 33.27 32.17 23.30
C GLY A 102 32.78 32.53 21.89
N LYS A 103 33.34 31.83 20.89
CA LYS A 103 32.94 31.86 19.47
C LYS A 103 31.41 31.75 19.32
N PRO A 104 30.78 32.44 18.36
CA PRO A 104 29.33 32.40 18.21
C PRO A 104 28.87 30.96 17.96
N ALA A 105 28.10 30.43 18.90
CA ALA A 105 27.43 29.15 18.73
C ALA A 105 26.53 29.26 17.49
N THR A 106 26.83 28.45 16.48
CA THR A 106 25.97 28.28 15.30
C THR A 106 24.56 27.97 15.80
N SER A 107 23.63 28.90 15.59
CA SER A 107 22.23 28.74 15.92
C SER A 107 21.73 27.45 15.29
N ARG A 108 21.57 26.41 16.11
CA ARG A 108 21.03 25.12 15.69
C ARG A 108 19.55 25.39 15.44
N VAL A 109 19.19 25.61 14.17
CA VAL A 109 17.80 25.90 13.75
C VAL A 109 16.88 24.89 14.42
N ARG A 110 16.05 25.39 15.34
CA ARG A 110 15.15 24.57 16.14
C ARG A 110 14.09 24.03 15.18
N MET A 111 14.05 22.72 14.98
CA MET A 111 13.05 22.10 14.09
C MET A 111 11.64 22.49 14.55
N SER A 112 10.76 22.78 13.59
CA SER A 112 9.36 23.09 13.88
C SER A 112 8.61 21.87 14.40
N ALA A 113 7.47 22.09 15.05
CA ALA A 113 6.59 21.01 15.51
C ALA A 113 6.12 20.11 14.35
N ALA A 114 5.89 20.68 13.15
CA ALA A 114 5.51 19.92 11.96
C ALA A 114 6.66 19.00 11.48
N GLN A 115 7.89 19.54 11.41
CA GLN A 115 9.07 18.74 11.05
C GLN A 115 9.34 17.63 12.07
N ARG A 116 9.05 17.91 13.36
CA ARG A 116 9.16 16.92 14.43
C ARG A 116 8.17 15.78 14.27
N ARG A 117 6.91 16.12 13.98
CA ARG A 117 5.85 15.14 13.73
C ARG A 117 6.21 14.24 12.54
N GLU A 118 6.70 14.84 11.46
CA GLU A 118 7.12 14.10 10.26
C GLU A 118 8.27 13.14 10.55
N GLN A 119 9.26 13.59 11.33
CA GLN A 119 10.37 12.73 11.76
C GLN A 119 9.88 11.52 12.56
N LEU A 120 8.93 11.72 13.48
CA LEU A 120 8.37 10.64 14.29
C LEU A 120 7.60 9.62 13.45
N ILE A 121 6.85 10.08 12.44
CA ILE A 121 6.15 9.20 11.49
C ILE A 121 7.14 8.37 10.69
N ALA A 122 8.20 8.99 10.15
CA ALA A 122 9.21 8.28 9.37
C ALA A 122 9.95 7.22 10.20
N ILE A 123 10.31 7.54 11.45
CA ILE A 123 10.97 6.62 12.37
C ILE A 123 10.02 5.48 12.79
N GLY A 124 8.78 5.83 13.14
CA GLY A 124 7.74 4.86 13.48
C GLY A 124 7.52 3.86 12.35
N ARG A 125 7.34 4.36 11.12
CA ARG A 125 7.20 3.53 9.91
C ARG A 125 8.31 2.49 9.78
N GLN A 126 9.56 2.92 9.92
CA GLN A 126 10.70 2.01 9.82
C GLN A 126 10.66 0.93 10.92
N LEU A 127 10.48 1.34 12.18
CA LEU A 127 10.45 0.40 13.31
C LEU A 127 9.29 -0.60 13.21
N PHE A 128 8.10 -0.12 12.85
CA PHE A 128 6.93 -0.97 12.66
C PHE A 128 7.09 -1.93 11.49
N ALA A 129 7.72 -1.51 10.38
CA ALA A 129 8.00 -2.39 9.26
C ALA A 129 8.98 -3.50 9.63
N ASP A 130 10.04 -3.16 10.37
CA ASP A 130 11.13 -4.07 10.70
C ASP A 130 10.73 -5.07 11.79
N ARG A 131 10.07 -4.60 12.85
CA ARG A 131 9.80 -5.40 14.06
C ARG A 131 8.33 -5.76 14.25
N GLY A 132 7.42 -5.01 13.63
CA GLY A 132 5.99 -5.10 13.90
C GLY A 132 5.53 -4.19 15.05
N PHE A 133 4.22 -4.15 15.23
CA PHE A 133 3.57 -3.27 16.21
C PHE A 133 3.89 -3.66 17.66
N ASP A 134 3.80 -4.94 18.01
CA ASP A 134 3.96 -5.41 19.39
C ASP A 134 5.40 -5.24 19.89
N ALA A 135 6.38 -5.55 19.04
CA ALA A 135 7.81 -5.48 19.37
C ALA A 135 8.40 -4.06 19.31
N THR A 136 7.63 -3.05 18.91
CA THR A 136 8.06 -1.64 18.90
C THR A 136 7.57 -0.93 20.17
N SER A 137 8.43 -0.13 20.81
CA SER A 137 8.10 0.64 22.02
C SER A 137 8.22 2.15 21.81
N ILE A 138 7.47 2.94 22.60
CA ILE A 138 7.53 4.41 22.56
C ILE A 138 8.91 4.90 23.00
N GLU A 139 9.53 4.20 23.94
CA GLU A 139 10.90 4.40 24.42
C GLU A 139 11.87 4.40 23.25
N GLU A 140 11.79 3.37 22.39
CA GLU A 140 12.68 3.20 21.26
C GLU A 140 12.44 4.27 20.18
N ILE A 141 11.17 4.57 19.89
CA ILE A 141 10.79 5.64 18.95
C ILE A 141 11.36 6.99 19.42
N ALA A 142 11.15 7.33 20.71
CA ALA A 142 11.61 8.58 21.30
C ALA A 142 13.14 8.68 21.29
N ALA A 143 13.82 7.59 21.67
CA ALA A 143 15.28 7.50 21.67
C ALA A 143 15.85 7.70 20.26
N ARG A 144 15.30 7.02 19.25
CA ARG A 144 15.75 7.13 17.85
C ARG A 144 15.46 8.51 17.26
N ALA A 145 14.36 9.13 17.65
CA ALA A 145 14.00 10.50 17.25
C ALA A 145 14.76 11.60 18.03
N LYS A 146 15.50 11.22 19.08
CA LYS A 146 16.18 12.15 20.01
C LYS A 146 15.20 13.14 20.65
N VAL A 147 14.07 12.62 21.11
CA VAL A 147 13.02 13.36 21.84
C VAL A 147 12.69 12.66 23.15
N SER A 148 12.00 13.35 24.05
CA SER A 148 11.46 12.71 25.26
C SER A 148 10.14 11.99 24.95
N LYS A 149 9.79 10.95 25.73
CA LYS A 149 8.52 10.21 25.57
C LYS A 149 7.28 11.12 25.52
N PRO A 150 7.15 12.16 26.38
CA PRO A 150 5.98 13.04 26.35
C PRO A 150 5.73 13.70 24.99
N VAL A 151 6.78 13.93 24.18
CA VAL A 151 6.63 14.49 22.82
C VAL A 151 5.91 13.52 21.89
N VAL A 152 6.14 12.22 22.03
CA VAL A 152 5.44 11.21 21.22
C VAL A 152 3.96 11.15 21.61
N TYR A 153 3.67 11.15 22.92
CA TYR A 153 2.30 11.20 23.44
C TYR A 153 1.57 12.49 23.05
N GLU A 154 2.22 13.64 23.11
CA GLU A 154 1.64 14.93 22.70
C GLU A 154 1.20 14.91 21.23
N HIS A 155 2.02 14.32 20.35
CA HIS A 155 1.74 14.30 18.92
C HIS A 155 0.73 13.22 18.48
N PHE A 156 0.69 12.08 19.17
CA PHE A 156 0.00 10.89 18.68
C PHE A 156 -0.82 10.15 19.73
N GLY A 157 -0.83 10.57 20.99
CA GLY A 157 -1.55 9.87 22.07
C GLY A 157 -1.03 8.47 22.39
N GLY A 158 0.14 8.08 21.88
CA GLY A 158 0.74 6.76 22.13
C GLY A 158 1.25 6.04 20.88
N LYS A 159 1.51 4.74 21.04
CA LYS A 159 2.05 3.87 19.98
C LYS A 159 0.98 3.54 18.95
N GLU A 160 -0.22 3.24 19.43
CA GLU A 160 -1.44 2.93 18.68
C GLU A 160 -1.78 4.07 17.73
N GLY A 161 -1.80 5.30 18.27
CA GLY A 161 -2.06 6.49 17.48
C GLY A 161 -0.97 6.74 16.44
N LEU A 162 0.31 6.62 16.80
CA LEU A 162 1.39 6.77 15.81
C LEU A 162 1.30 5.70 14.71
N TYR A 163 1.01 4.45 15.07
CA TYR A 163 0.82 3.36 14.11
C TYR A 163 -0.35 3.64 13.16
N ALA A 164 -1.50 4.09 13.70
CA ALA A 164 -2.65 4.46 12.89
C ALA A 164 -2.32 5.60 11.90
N VAL A 165 -1.54 6.61 12.32
CA VAL A 165 -1.09 7.69 11.41
C VAL A 165 -0.18 7.16 10.30
N VAL A 166 0.74 6.24 10.63
CA VAL A 166 1.60 5.62 9.63
C VAL A 166 0.76 4.84 8.62
N VAL A 167 -0.16 4.00 9.09
CA VAL A 167 -1.03 3.18 8.25
C VAL A 167 -1.89 4.05 7.35
N ASP A 168 -2.60 5.04 7.91
CA ASP A 168 -3.45 5.98 7.17
C ASP A 168 -2.68 6.67 6.04
N ARG A 169 -1.42 7.07 6.30
CA ARG A 169 -0.56 7.68 5.28
C ARG A 169 -0.22 6.72 4.16
N GLU A 170 0.15 5.48 4.48
CA GLU A 170 0.51 4.47 3.49
C GLU A 170 -0.72 4.02 2.67
N VAL A 171 -1.89 3.92 3.31
CA VAL A 171 -3.19 3.69 2.66
C VAL A 171 -3.46 4.79 1.63
N ARG A 172 -3.37 6.07 2.04
CA ARG A 172 -3.59 7.20 1.15
C ARG A 172 -2.58 7.22 -0.01
N ALA A 173 -1.31 7.01 0.28
CA ALA A 173 -0.27 6.99 -0.75
C ALA A 173 -0.53 5.92 -1.81
N LEU A 174 -0.94 4.72 -1.40
CA LEU A 174 -1.25 3.64 -2.33
C LEU A 174 -2.54 3.92 -3.12
N LEU A 175 -3.60 4.37 -2.45
CA LEU A 175 -4.86 4.72 -3.11
C LEU A 175 -4.68 5.85 -4.13
N ASP A 176 -3.99 6.93 -3.76
CA ASP A 176 -3.73 8.06 -4.66
C ASP A 176 -2.91 7.64 -5.89
N ARG A 177 -1.93 6.75 -5.72
CA ARG A 177 -1.11 6.23 -6.83
C ARG A 177 -1.94 5.36 -7.80
N ILE A 178 -2.82 4.51 -7.26
CA ILE A 178 -3.72 3.69 -8.09
C ILE A 178 -4.80 4.57 -8.75
N ALA A 179 -5.31 5.57 -8.05
CA ALA A 179 -6.26 6.55 -8.59
C ALA A 179 -5.71 7.29 -9.78
N ALA A 180 -4.47 7.79 -9.66
CA ALA A 180 -3.79 8.46 -10.75
C ALA A 180 -3.67 7.53 -11.97
N ALA A 181 -3.32 6.25 -11.74
CA ALA A 181 -3.22 5.23 -12.78
C ALA A 181 -4.56 4.84 -13.44
N LEU A 182 -5.70 5.14 -12.80
CA LEU A 182 -7.04 4.80 -13.30
C LEU A 182 -7.82 6.00 -13.87
N THR A 183 -7.14 7.13 -14.15
CA THR A 183 -7.83 8.37 -14.55
C THR A 183 -8.33 8.41 -15.98
N ALA A 184 -7.54 7.99 -16.97
CA ALA A 184 -7.93 8.04 -18.38
C ALA A 184 -7.02 7.17 -19.24
N GLY A 185 -7.61 6.47 -20.21
CA GLY A 185 -6.86 5.62 -21.14
C GLY A 185 -7.75 4.57 -21.75
N HIS A 186 -7.18 3.77 -22.65
CA HIS A 186 -7.81 2.55 -23.13
C HIS A 186 -7.89 1.51 -21.98
N PRO A 187 -8.92 0.65 -21.87
CA PRO A 187 -9.04 -0.30 -20.75
C PRO A 187 -7.81 -1.17 -20.50
N ARG A 188 -7.14 -1.60 -21.57
CA ARG A 188 -5.86 -2.32 -21.48
C ARG A 188 -4.73 -1.49 -20.85
N GLU A 189 -4.66 -0.21 -21.20
CA GLU A 189 -3.67 0.72 -20.63
C GLU A 189 -3.97 0.97 -19.15
N LEU A 190 -5.25 1.09 -18.77
CA LEU A 190 -5.65 1.24 -17.36
C LEU A 190 -5.23 0.02 -16.52
N LEU A 191 -5.38 -1.20 -17.05
CA LEU A 191 -4.90 -2.41 -16.39
C LEU A 191 -3.37 -2.40 -16.24
N GLU A 192 -2.66 -1.99 -17.27
CA GLU A 192 -1.20 -1.88 -17.26
C GLU A 192 -0.70 -0.86 -16.24
N GLN A 193 -1.27 0.35 -16.27
CA GLN A 193 -0.93 1.43 -15.34
C GLN A 193 -1.24 1.05 -13.90
N ALA A 194 -2.38 0.41 -13.63
CA ALA A 194 -2.73 -0.04 -12.29
C ALA A 194 -1.80 -1.15 -11.77
N ALA A 195 -1.46 -2.13 -12.62
CA ALA A 195 -0.54 -3.21 -12.25
C ALA A 195 0.87 -2.68 -11.97
N LEU A 196 1.39 -1.80 -12.84
CA LEU A 196 2.70 -1.16 -12.63
C LEU A 196 2.69 -0.28 -11.39
N SER A 197 1.64 0.51 -11.16
CA SER A 197 1.52 1.39 -10.00
C SER A 197 1.66 0.63 -8.68
N LEU A 198 1.00 -0.52 -8.54
CA LEU A 198 1.16 -1.37 -7.34
C LEU A 198 2.59 -1.93 -7.23
N LEU A 199 3.13 -2.49 -8.31
CA LEU A 199 4.47 -3.11 -8.30
C LEU A 199 5.58 -2.09 -8.02
N GLU A 200 5.45 -0.88 -8.54
CA GLU A 200 6.37 0.22 -8.24
C GLU A 200 6.24 0.66 -6.78
N TYR A 201 5.03 0.74 -6.22
CA TYR A 201 4.87 1.04 -4.79
C TYR A 201 5.54 -0.02 -3.90
N ILE A 202 5.40 -1.30 -4.25
CA ILE A 202 6.08 -2.42 -3.57
C ILE A 202 7.61 -2.31 -3.65
N GLU A 203 8.13 -1.73 -4.73
CA GLU A 203 9.57 -1.53 -4.93
C GLU A 203 10.12 -0.31 -4.23
N GLU A 204 9.45 0.84 -4.35
CA GLU A 204 9.91 2.13 -3.85
C GLU A 204 9.66 2.30 -2.35
N GLU A 205 8.56 1.75 -1.82
CA GLU A 205 8.15 1.91 -0.43
C GLU A 205 8.07 0.55 0.32
N PRO A 206 9.17 -0.22 0.43
CA PRO A 206 9.14 -1.56 1.02
C PRO A 206 8.73 -1.55 2.51
N HIS A 207 9.08 -0.50 3.26
CA HIS A 207 8.65 -0.35 4.65
C HIS A 207 7.16 -0.02 4.75
N GLY A 208 6.66 0.89 3.90
CA GLY A 208 5.25 1.26 3.84
C GLY A 208 4.37 0.05 3.51
N PHE A 209 4.74 -0.67 2.44
CA PHE A 209 4.06 -1.89 2.05
C PHE A 209 4.07 -2.95 3.16
N ARG A 210 5.21 -3.17 3.83
CA ARG A 210 5.31 -4.11 4.98
C ARG A 210 4.38 -3.75 6.13
N VAL A 211 4.19 -2.45 6.40
CA VAL A 211 3.23 -2.01 7.43
C VAL A 211 1.81 -2.34 7.01
N LEU A 212 1.45 -2.16 5.74
CA LEU A 212 0.10 -2.42 5.23
C LEU A 212 -0.28 -3.91 5.23
N VAL A 213 0.66 -4.81 4.92
CA VAL A 213 0.38 -6.26 4.82
C VAL A 213 0.49 -7.02 6.14
N ARG A 214 1.12 -6.44 7.16
CA ARG A 214 1.15 -7.08 8.48
C ARG A 214 -0.23 -7.01 9.10
N GLU A 215 -0.63 -8.05 9.82
CA GLU A 215 -1.83 -7.99 10.66
C GLU A 215 -1.49 -7.31 12.00
N SER A 216 -2.40 -6.47 12.49
CA SER A 216 -2.32 -5.82 13.80
C SER A 216 -3.73 -5.48 14.29
N PRO A 217 -4.01 -5.59 15.61
CA PRO A 217 -5.31 -5.25 16.17
C PRO A 217 -5.78 -3.84 15.81
N VAL A 218 -4.83 -2.89 15.67
CA VAL A 218 -5.11 -1.48 15.34
C VAL A 218 -5.58 -1.31 13.88
N LEU A 219 -5.18 -2.20 12.97
CA LEU A 219 -5.53 -2.11 11.54
C LEU A 219 -7.01 -2.34 11.25
N SER A 220 -7.73 -3.03 12.15
CA SER A 220 -9.18 -3.20 12.03
C SER A 220 -9.93 -1.86 11.96
N GLN A 221 -9.33 -0.78 12.48
CA GLN A 221 -9.90 0.58 12.51
C GLN A 221 -9.21 1.53 11.51
N ALA A 222 -7.89 1.41 11.32
CA ALA A 222 -7.09 2.32 10.47
C ALA A 222 -6.99 1.90 8.99
N GLY A 223 -7.46 0.69 8.64
CA GLY A 223 -7.32 0.10 7.30
C GLY A 223 -6.10 -0.81 7.19
N ASN A 224 -6.15 -1.80 6.30
CA ASN A 224 -5.04 -2.71 5.97
C ASN A 224 -4.94 -2.92 4.45
N PHE A 225 -3.94 -3.65 4.00
CA PHE A 225 -3.75 -3.92 2.57
C PHE A 225 -5.01 -4.51 1.90
N SER A 226 -5.70 -5.46 2.54
CA SER A 226 -6.91 -6.07 1.98
C SER A 226 -8.07 -5.09 1.88
N SER A 227 -8.26 -4.19 2.85
CA SER A 227 -9.28 -3.14 2.76
C SER A 227 -8.98 -2.15 1.65
N VAL A 228 -7.71 -1.77 1.48
CA VAL A 228 -7.27 -0.93 0.35
C VAL A 228 -7.56 -1.60 -0.98
N MET A 229 -7.22 -2.88 -1.13
CA MET A 229 -7.51 -3.62 -2.36
C MET A 229 -9.02 -3.76 -2.60
N ASN A 230 -9.84 -3.91 -1.56
CA ASN A 230 -11.30 -3.92 -1.71
C ASN A 230 -11.84 -2.56 -2.19
N ASP A 231 -11.32 -1.44 -1.65
CA ASP A 231 -11.67 -0.10 -2.13
C ASP A 231 -11.29 0.09 -3.61
N VAL A 232 -10.12 -0.43 -4.01
CA VAL A 232 -9.70 -0.45 -5.42
C VAL A 232 -10.63 -1.30 -6.28
N ALA A 233 -11.07 -2.47 -5.80
CA ALA A 233 -12.01 -3.33 -6.52
C ALA A 233 -13.36 -2.63 -6.75
N HIS A 234 -13.89 -1.90 -5.77
CA HIS A 234 -15.11 -1.11 -5.94
C HIS A 234 -14.95 0.02 -6.96
N GLN A 235 -13.78 0.65 -7.04
CA GLN A 235 -13.53 1.64 -8.09
C GLN A 235 -13.44 1.00 -9.48
N VAL A 236 -12.75 -0.14 -9.58
CA VAL A 236 -12.62 -0.90 -10.83
C VAL A 236 -13.98 -1.44 -11.30
N GLU A 237 -14.88 -1.79 -10.38
CA GLU A 237 -16.26 -2.18 -10.68
C GLU A 237 -17.02 -1.11 -11.45
N HIS A 238 -16.90 0.16 -11.06
CA HIS A 238 -17.56 1.25 -11.78
C HIS A 238 -17.09 1.33 -13.25
N ILE A 239 -15.78 1.14 -13.47
CA ILE A 239 -15.16 1.13 -14.80
C ILE A 239 -15.66 -0.09 -15.60
N LEU A 240 -15.61 -1.30 -15.01
CA LEU A 240 -16.03 -2.53 -15.68
C LEU A 240 -17.54 -2.58 -15.94
N GLY A 241 -18.38 -2.05 -15.06
CA GLY A 241 -19.83 -2.03 -15.24
C GLY A 241 -20.25 -1.21 -16.45
N ALA A 242 -19.60 -0.07 -16.68
CA ALA A 242 -19.80 0.73 -17.89
C ALA A 242 -19.38 -0.04 -19.16
N GLU A 243 -18.27 -0.80 -19.09
CA GLU A 243 -17.80 -1.61 -20.22
C GLU A 243 -18.72 -2.79 -20.52
N PHE A 244 -19.21 -3.46 -19.48
CA PHE A 244 -20.11 -4.59 -19.62
C PHE A 244 -21.40 -4.15 -20.30
N THR A 245 -21.94 -3.00 -19.87
CA THR A 245 -23.11 -2.39 -20.52
C THR A 245 -22.85 -2.10 -22.00
N ALA A 246 -21.69 -1.51 -22.33
CA ALA A 246 -21.32 -1.19 -23.71
C ALA A 246 -21.16 -2.43 -24.62
N ARG A 247 -20.80 -3.57 -24.04
CA ARG A 247 -20.61 -4.85 -24.73
C ARG A 247 -21.82 -5.79 -24.68
N GLY A 248 -22.93 -5.37 -24.08
CA GLY A 248 -24.11 -6.21 -23.90
C GLY A 248 -23.93 -7.35 -22.88
N LEU A 249 -22.96 -7.23 -21.98
CA LEU A 249 -22.77 -8.09 -20.82
C LEU A 249 -23.58 -7.55 -19.63
N ASP A 250 -23.91 -8.43 -18.67
CA ASP A 250 -24.68 -8.05 -17.49
C ASP A 250 -23.78 -7.34 -16.44
N PRO A 251 -23.97 -6.03 -16.18
CA PRO A 251 -23.09 -5.25 -15.31
C PRO A 251 -23.11 -5.70 -13.86
N LYS A 252 -24.11 -6.48 -13.41
CA LYS A 252 -24.15 -7.00 -12.03
C LYS A 252 -22.98 -7.93 -11.70
N PHE A 253 -22.33 -8.49 -12.73
CA PHE A 253 -21.15 -9.34 -12.55
C PHE A 253 -19.86 -8.53 -12.52
N ALA A 254 -19.87 -7.23 -12.79
CA ALA A 254 -18.66 -6.40 -12.79
C ALA A 254 -17.91 -6.49 -11.47
N GLU A 255 -18.61 -6.50 -10.32
CA GLU A 255 -18.00 -6.65 -8.99
C GLU A 255 -17.16 -7.93 -8.90
N LEU A 256 -17.71 -9.06 -9.37
CA LEU A 256 -17.01 -10.35 -9.36
C LEU A 256 -15.72 -10.30 -10.17
N TYR A 257 -15.75 -9.70 -11.37
CA TYR A 257 -14.56 -9.58 -12.21
C TYR A 257 -13.56 -8.58 -11.63
N SER A 258 -14.00 -7.48 -11.04
CA SER A 258 -13.13 -6.52 -10.35
C SER A 258 -12.37 -7.17 -9.20
N GLN A 259 -13.05 -7.95 -8.36
CA GLN A 259 -12.44 -8.69 -7.26
C GLN A 259 -11.37 -9.68 -7.79
N ALA A 260 -11.67 -10.39 -8.88
CA ALA A 260 -10.72 -11.32 -9.50
C ALA A 260 -9.47 -10.61 -10.05
N LEU A 261 -9.64 -9.48 -10.74
CA LEU A 261 -8.52 -8.72 -11.32
C LEU A 261 -7.64 -8.08 -10.25
N VAL A 262 -8.26 -7.39 -9.29
CA VAL A 262 -7.53 -6.76 -8.19
C VAL A 262 -6.85 -7.81 -7.34
N GLY A 263 -7.53 -8.91 -7.02
CA GLY A 263 -6.96 -10.05 -6.29
C GLY A 263 -5.77 -10.67 -7.02
N MET A 264 -5.84 -10.86 -8.34
CA MET A 264 -4.74 -11.39 -9.14
C MET A 264 -3.50 -10.50 -9.05
N VAL A 265 -3.66 -9.19 -9.26
CA VAL A 265 -2.56 -8.22 -9.21
C VAL A 265 -2.00 -8.10 -7.79
N ALA A 266 -2.86 -8.02 -6.77
CA ALA A 266 -2.48 -7.92 -5.37
C ALA A 266 -1.70 -9.14 -4.88
N LEU A 267 -2.20 -10.35 -5.18
CA LEU A 267 -1.60 -11.60 -4.75
C LEU A 267 -0.26 -11.84 -5.45
N VAL A 268 -0.19 -11.60 -6.76
CA VAL A 268 1.07 -11.72 -7.51
C VAL A 268 2.07 -10.65 -7.07
N GLY A 269 1.62 -9.43 -6.76
CA GLY A 269 2.47 -8.38 -6.19
C GLY A 269 3.10 -8.80 -4.86
N GLN A 270 2.32 -9.40 -3.95
CA GLN A 270 2.84 -9.94 -2.69
C GLN A 270 3.88 -11.06 -2.90
N TRP A 271 3.62 -11.98 -3.84
CA TRP A 271 4.59 -13.01 -4.20
C TRP A 271 5.87 -12.41 -4.81
N TRP A 272 5.72 -11.46 -5.73
CA TRP A 272 6.83 -10.81 -6.43
C TRP A 272 7.72 -10.03 -5.45
N ARG A 273 7.15 -9.43 -4.40
CA ARG A 273 7.91 -8.76 -3.33
C ARG A 273 9.02 -9.66 -2.75
N GLU A 274 8.72 -10.94 -2.56
CA GLU A 274 9.64 -11.92 -1.96
C GLU A 274 10.66 -12.44 -2.97
N VAL A 275 10.23 -12.72 -4.21
CA VAL A 275 11.08 -13.33 -5.24
C VAL A 275 11.93 -12.30 -6.01
N ARG A 276 11.39 -11.10 -6.24
CA ARG A 276 11.95 -9.99 -7.02
C ARG A 276 12.41 -10.36 -8.44
N LYS A 277 11.95 -11.50 -8.96
CA LYS A 277 12.20 -11.99 -10.32
C LYS A 277 10.93 -12.63 -10.89
N PRO A 278 10.61 -12.40 -12.18
CA PRO A 278 11.29 -11.52 -13.14
C PRO A 278 11.12 -10.03 -12.78
N LYS A 279 11.63 -9.09 -13.60
CA LYS A 279 11.45 -7.64 -13.35
C LYS A 279 9.97 -7.26 -13.33
N LYS A 280 9.61 -6.19 -12.62
CA LYS A 280 8.21 -5.74 -12.47
C LYS A 280 7.49 -5.53 -13.80
N GLU A 281 8.18 -5.02 -14.82
CA GLU A 281 7.59 -4.79 -16.15
C GLU A 281 7.17 -6.12 -16.80
N MET A 282 7.96 -7.17 -16.62
CA MET A 282 7.64 -8.51 -17.12
C MET A 282 6.44 -9.09 -16.36
N VAL A 283 6.42 -8.94 -15.03
CA VAL A 283 5.28 -9.37 -14.21
C VAL A 283 4.00 -8.66 -14.62
N ALA A 284 4.05 -7.33 -14.75
CA ALA A 284 2.92 -6.52 -15.22
C ALA A 284 2.46 -6.96 -16.62
N ALA A 285 3.38 -7.12 -17.57
CA ALA A 285 3.04 -7.55 -18.93
C ALA A 285 2.30 -8.90 -18.94
N HIS A 286 2.73 -9.88 -18.14
CA HIS A 286 2.06 -11.17 -18.04
C HIS A 286 0.69 -11.09 -17.36
N LEU A 287 0.56 -10.29 -16.28
CA LEU A 287 -0.72 -10.04 -15.61
C LEU A 287 -1.73 -9.38 -16.55
N VAL A 288 -1.32 -8.31 -17.22
CA VAL A 288 -2.14 -7.57 -18.19
C VAL A 288 -2.52 -8.48 -19.35
N ASN A 289 -1.57 -9.26 -19.87
CA ASN A 289 -1.86 -10.17 -20.98
C ASN A 289 -2.91 -11.22 -20.58
N LEU A 290 -2.80 -11.82 -19.40
CA LEU A 290 -3.78 -12.80 -18.92
C LEU A 290 -5.16 -12.16 -18.72
N ALA A 291 -5.22 -11.04 -18.01
CA ALA A 291 -6.45 -10.30 -17.74
C ALA A 291 -7.13 -9.86 -19.04
N TRP A 292 -6.35 -9.25 -19.95
CA TRP A 292 -6.85 -8.74 -21.22
C TRP A 292 -7.45 -9.85 -22.08
N ASN A 293 -6.69 -10.91 -22.35
CA ASN A 293 -7.18 -12.01 -23.19
C ASN A 293 -8.41 -12.70 -22.58
N GLY A 294 -8.49 -12.80 -21.25
CA GLY A 294 -9.67 -13.32 -20.56
C GLY A 294 -10.90 -12.42 -20.71
N LEU A 295 -10.77 -11.12 -20.43
CA LEU A 295 -11.87 -10.16 -20.50
C LEU A 295 -12.34 -9.89 -21.94
N SER A 296 -11.45 -9.99 -22.93
CA SER A 296 -11.81 -9.78 -24.34
C SER A 296 -12.76 -10.86 -24.87
N HIS A 297 -12.74 -12.08 -24.32
CA HIS A 297 -13.50 -13.23 -24.84
C HIS A 297 -14.59 -13.73 -23.88
N LEU A 298 -15.12 -12.85 -23.02
CA LEU A 298 -16.20 -13.23 -22.10
C LEU A 298 -17.48 -13.61 -22.85
N GLU A 299 -18.06 -14.74 -22.45
CA GLU A 299 -19.40 -15.14 -22.86
C GLU A 299 -20.45 -14.41 -22.01
N ALA A 300 -21.56 -14.00 -22.62
CA ALA A 300 -22.66 -13.32 -21.90
C ALA A 300 -23.35 -14.23 -20.85
N LYS A 301 -23.31 -15.55 -21.06
CA LYS A 301 -23.91 -16.57 -20.20
C LYS A 301 -22.97 -17.78 -20.07
N PRO A 302 -21.87 -17.65 -19.32
CA PRO A 302 -20.92 -18.74 -19.16
C PRO A 302 -21.58 -19.91 -18.44
N ALA A 303 -21.26 -21.14 -18.85
CA ALA A 303 -21.76 -22.36 -18.24
C ALA A 303 -20.61 -23.29 -17.85
N LEU A 304 -20.79 -24.05 -16.76
CA LEU A 304 -19.81 -25.07 -16.36
C LEU A 304 -19.91 -26.27 -17.29
N LEU A 305 -18.81 -26.60 -17.98
CA LEU A 305 -18.74 -27.76 -18.88
C LEU A 305 -19.02 -29.08 -18.15
N THR A 306 -18.63 -29.20 -16.88
CA THR A 306 -18.79 -30.42 -16.07
C THR A 306 -20.08 -30.47 -15.26
N ARG A 307 -20.84 -29.36 -15.20
CA ARG A 307 -22.08 -29.24 -14.44
C ARG A 307 -23.08 -28.42 -15.24
N PRO A 308 -23.81 -29.04 -16.20
CA PRO A 308 -24.79 -28.33 -16.99
C PRO A 308 -25.85 -27.69 -16.09
N PRO A 309 -26.40 -26.53 -16.49
CA PRO A 309 -27.48 -25.88 -15.75
C PRO A 309 -28.67 -26.84 -15.64
N ARG A 310 -29.19 -27.01 -14.41
CA ARG A 310 -30.41 -27.77 -14.15
C ARG A 310 -31.64 -27.02 -14.62
#